data_AF-A0A7Z8VIX7-F1
#
_entry.id   AF-A0A7Z8VIX7-F1
#
_cell.length_a   1.000
_cell.length_b   1.000
_cell.length_c   1.000
_cell.angle_alpha   90.00
_cell.angle_beta   90.00
_cell.angle_gamma   90.00
#
_symmetry.space_group_name_H-M   'P 1'
#
loop_
_entity.id
_entity.type
_entity.pdbx_description
1 polymer ?
#
loop_
_entity_poly.entity_id
_entity_poly.type
_entity_poly.pdbx_seq_one_letter_code
_entity_poly.pdbx_strand_id
1 'polypeptide(L)'
;MFNLIISYDPESWDSSPYELERSRVAIEYTADEISERYKFFDEKSIEELKNFPTLFVTENESVESRIGYVTNIRLRQNTIVFDFEFDSTLPNLPIGTIEALRVDIDLGSWELLRTHWAIKDESLFEILLRKGFITQQQLNSSKWGASQQPVAEPPVIPTPPGVFNTSQVFIVHGHDDIAKLEMSAFISSLGLQ
;
A
#
# COMPACT_ATOMS: atom_id res chain seq x y z
N MET A 1 3.10 -0.63 -1.91
CA MET A 1 2.61 -1.41 -0.76
C MET A 1 1.11 -1.31 -0.56
N PHE A 2 0.49 -2.43 -0.18
CA PHE A 2 -0.91 -2.53 0.24
C PHE A 2 -1.11 -3.64 1.28
N ASN A 3 -2.22 -3.62 2.01
CA ASN A 3 -2.65 -4.68 2.93
C ASN A 3 -3.52 -5.69 2.19
N LEU A 4 -3.23 -6.98 2.33
CA LEU A 4 -4.11 -8.07 1.93
C LEU A 4 -4.66 -8.74 3.19
N ILE A 5 -5.97 -8.66 3.41
CA ILE A 5 -6.61 -9.27 4.58
C ILE A 5 -7.59 -10.32 4.09
N ILE A 6 -7.33 -11.56 4.48
CA ILE A 6 -8.15 -12.73 4.13
C ILE A 6 -8.83 -13.25 5.39
N SER A 7 -10.13 -13.54 5.31
CA SER A 7 -10.91 -14.17 6.39
C SER A 7 -11.67 -15.40 5.93
N TYR A 8 -11.76 -16.42 6.79
CA TYR A 8 -12.51 -17.65 6.55
C TYR A 8 -14.03 -17.43 6.56
N ASP A 9 -14.51 -16.42 7.28
CA ASP A 9 -15.93 -16.14 7.44
C ASP A 9 -16.42 -15.20 6.32
N PRO A 10 -17.37 -15.64 5.46
CA PRO A 10 -17.93 -14.83 4.38
C PRO A 10 -18.52 -13.49 4.83
N GLU A 11 -18.99 -13.39 6.08
CA GLU A 11 -19.65 -12.20 6.64
C GLU A 11 -18.67 -11.23 7.32
N SER A 12 -17.37 -11.56 7.37
CA SER A 12 -16.34 -10.77 8.07
C SER A 12 -16.28 -9.30 7.65
N TRP A 13 -16.66 -9.03 6.42
CA TRP A 13 -16.55 -7.71 5.78
C TRP A 13 -17.88 -6.95 5.76
N ASP A 14 -18.91 -7.47 6.43
CA ASP A 14 -20.21 -6.79 6.53
C ASP A 14 -20.30 -5.84 7.72
N SER A 15 -19.39 -5.96 8.70
CA SER A 15 -19.31 -5.03 9.83
C SER A 15 -17.90 -4.86 10.36
N SER A 16 -17.62 -3.67 10.91
CA SER A 16 -16.38 -3.32 11.60
C SER A 16 -16.68 -3.18 13.11
N PRO A 17 -15.78 -3.61 14.03
CA PRO A 17 -14.41 -4.08 13.80
C PRO A 17 -14.26 -5.56 13.48
N TYR A 18 -13.05 -5.95 13.06
CA TYR A 18 -12.62 -7.34 12.95
C TYR A 18 -11.45 -7.65 13.91
N GLU A 19 -11.39 -8.88 14.42
CA GLU A 19 -10.36 -9.36 15.34
C GLU A 19 -9.54 -10.50 14.72
N LEU A 20 -8.21 -10.38 14.75
CA LEU A 20 -7.28 -11.36 14.19
C LEU A 20 -6.15 -11.68 15.17
N GLU A 21 -5.66 -12.91 15.16
CA GLU A 21 -4.49 -13.30 15.97
C GLU A 21 -3.24 -12.52 15.53
N ARG A 22 -2.47 -11.99 16.49
CA ARG A 22 -1.24 -11.22 16.21
C ARG A 22 -0.23 -12.02 15.40
N SER A 23 -0.16 -13.33 15.61
CA SER A 23 0.74 -14.21 14.87
C SER A 23 0.43 -14.33 13.37
N ARG A 24 -0.75 -13.87 12.94
CA ARG A 24 -1.24 -13.96 11.55
C ARG A 24 -1.14 -12.63 10.80
N VAL A 25 -0.59 -11.59 11.41
CA VAL A 25 -0.57 -10.25 10.84
C VAL A 25 0.87 -9.83 10.60
N ALA A 26 1.14 -9.37 9.38
CA ALA A 26 2.48 -8.97 8.93
C ALA A 26 3.55 -10.08 9.08
N ILE A 27 3.14 -11.35 9.18
CA ILE A 27 4.03 -12.51 9.33
C ILE A 27 3.71 -13.51 8.24
N GLU A 28 2.50 -14.08 8.25
CA GLU A 28 2.08 -14.99 7.19
C GLU A 28 2.04 -14.25 5.84
N TYR A 29 2.68 -14.85 4.83
CA TYR A 29 2.70 -14.37 3.44
C TYR A 29 3.18 -12.93 3.22
N THR A 30 3.93 -12.41 4.19
CA THR A 30 4.63 -11.14 4.13
C THR A 30 6.12 -11.41 3.94
N ALA A 31 6.79 -10.72 3.02
CA ALA A 31 8.24 -10.88 2.84
C ALA A 31 8.99 -10.54 4.14
N ASP A 32 10.08 -11.25 4.45
CA ASP A 32 10.78 -11.15 5.74
C ASP A 32 11.19 -9.70 6.08
N GLU A 33 11.70 -8.96 5.10
CA GLU A 33 12.12 -7.55 5.27
C GLU A 33 10.96 -6.61 5.62
N ILE A 34 9.77 -6.90 5.09
CA ILE A 34 8.54 -6.17 5.41
C ILE A 34 8.03 -6.62 6.78
N SER A 35 8.07 -7.92 7.05
CA SER A 35 7.62 -8.50 8.32
C SER A 35 8.36 -7.87 9.51
N GLU A 36 9.69 -7.75 9.44
CA GLU A 36 10.49 -7.12 10.49
C GLU A 36 10.05 -5.70 10.82
N ARG A 37 9.55 -4.95 9.84
CA ARG A 37 9.08 -3.57 10.02
C ARG A 37 7.71 -3.47 10.69
N TYR A 38 6.81 -4.41 10.44
CA TYR A 38 5.40 -4.28 10.83
C TYR A 38 4.93 -5.25 11.92
N LYS A 39 5.61 -6.39 12.13
CA LYS A 39 5.16 -7.46 13.05
C LYS A 39 5.07 -7.04 14.52
N PHE A 40 5.76 -5.97 14.92
CA PHE A 40 5.77 -5.50 16.31
C PHE A 40 4.71 -4.44 16.62
N PHE A 41 4.11 -3.83 15.60
CA PHE A 41 3.09 -2.80 15.75
C PHE A 41 3.51 -1.63 16.65
N ASP A 42 4.71 -1.09 16.42
CA ASP A 42 5.05 0.22 16.99
C ASP A 42 4.15 1.34 16.42
N GLU A 43 4.13 2.50 17.06
CA GLU A 43 3.26 3.61 16.68
C GLU A 43 3.44 4.02 15.21
N LYS A 44 4.68 4.05 14.72
CA LYS A 44 4.98 4.42 13.33
C LYS A 44 4.43 3.37 12.35
N SER A 45 4.66 2.10 12.63
CA SER A 45 4.20 0.99 11.80
C SER A 45 2.67 0.92 11.75
N ILE A 46 1.97 1.20 12.86
CA ILE A 46 0.50 1.28 12.91
C ILE A 46 -0.01 2.42 12.01
N GLU A 47 0.59 3.60 12.11
CA GLU A 47 0.18 4.74 11.27
C GLU A 47 0.43 4.48 9.79
N GLU A 48 1.54 3.81 9.43
CA GLU A 48 1.79 3.39 8.06
C GLU A 48 0.75 2.37 7.56
N LEU A 49 0.44 1.34 8.35
CA LEU A 49 -0.55 0.31 7.99
C LEU A 49 -1.94 0.90 7.71
N LYS A 50 -2.35 1.93 8.46
CA LYS A 50 -3.63 2.65 8.25
C LYS A 50 -3.66 3.47 6.96
N ASN A 51 -2.50 3.85 6.44
CA ASN A 51 -2.39 4.64 5.20
C ASN A 51 -2.32 3.76 3.94
N PHE A 52 -2.07 2.46 4.09
CA PHE A 52 -2.08 1.55 2.96
C PHE A 52 -3.50 1.27 2.46
N PRO A 53 -3.68 1.15 1.13
CA PRO A 53 -4.88 0.53 0.59
C PRO A 53 -4.98 -0.90 1.08
N THR A 54 -6.21 -1.34 1.33
CA THR A 54 -6.49 -2.66 1.87
C THR A 54 -7.46 -3.41 0.96
N LEU A 55 -7.04 -4.62 0.58
CA LEU A 55 -7.84 -5.58 -0.15
C LEU A 55 -8.44 -6.58 0.85
N PHE A 56 -9.76 -6.54 0.99
CA PHE A 56 -10.52 -7.39 1.89
C PHE A 56 -11.08 -8.56 1.09
N VAL A 57 -10.63 -9.77 1.44
CA VAL A 57 -10.85 -11.00 0.68
C VAL A 57 -11.40 -12.07 1.64
N THR A 58 -12.18 -13.00 1.12
CA THR A 58 -12.58 -14.19 1.89
C THR A 58 -11.87 -15.42 1.37
N GLU A 59 -11.65 -16.41 2.23
CA GLU A 59 -11.01 -17.66 1.81
C GLU A 59 -11.76 -18.29 0.62
N ASN A 60 -11.01 -18.83 -0.33
CA ASN A 60 -11.51 -19.35 -1.62
C ASN A 60 -12.31 -18.34 -2.46
N GLU A 61 -12.23 -17.03 -2.15
CA GLU A 61 -13.08 -16.01 -2.76
C GLU A 61 -14.57 -16.36 -2.68
N SER A 62 -15.03 -16.84 -1.52
CA SER A 62 -16.42 -17.25 -1.30
C SER A 62 -17.45 -16.13 -1.56
N VAL A 63 -17.03 -14.88 -1.46
CA VAL A 63 -17.77 -13.67 -1.83
C VAL A 63 -16.86 -12.69 -2.57
N GLU A 64 -17.45 -11.66 -3.20
CA GLU A 64 -16.71 -10.59 -3.85
C GLU A 64 -15.72 -9.90 -2.88
N SER A 65 -14.54 -9.56 -3.39
CA SER A 65 -13.53 -8.84 -2.62
C SER A 65 -13.80 -7.33 -2.65
N ARG A 66 -13.44 -6.61 -1.59
CA ARG A 66 -13.69 -5.17 -1.47
C ARG A 66 -12.40 -4.40 -1.23
N ILE A 67 -12.36 -3.16 -1.70
CA ILE A 67 -11.21 -2.26 -1.53
C ILE A 67 -11.56 -1.19 -0.51
N GLY A 68 -10.66 -0.95 0.44
CA GLY A 68 -10.87 -0.01 1.51
C GLY A 68 -9.59 0.31 2.26
N TYR A 69 -9.71 0.72 3.52
CA TYR A 69 -8.58 1.06 4.36
C TYR A 69 -8.89 0.76 5.83
N VAL A 70 -7.84 0.51 6.60
CA VAL A 70 -7.93 0.38 8.05
C VAL A 70 -7.95 1.78 8.68
N THR A 71 -8.92 2.06 9.53
CA THR A 71 -9.08 3.36 10.18
C THR A 71 -8.48 3.41 11.57
N ASN A 72 -8.38 2.27 12.24
CA ASN A 72 -7.88 2.18 13.60
C ASN A 72 -7.34 0.78 13.89
N ILE A 73 -6.31 0.68 14.74
CA ILE A 73 -5.72 -0.59 15.18
C ILE A 73 -5.56 -0.55 16.69
N ARG A 74 -6.14 -1.54 17.37
CA ARG A 74 -6.04 -1.73 18.82
C ARG A 74 -5.32 -3.03 19.11
N LEU A 75 -4.20 -2.95 19.83
CA LEU A 75 -3.44 -4.12 20.25
C LEU A 75 -4.04 -4.71 21.53
N ARG A 76 -4.24 -6.03 21.53
CA ARG A 76 -4.49 -6.83 22.72
C ARG A 76 -3.31 -7.75 22.98
N GLN A 77 -3.42 -8.59 24.00
CA GLN A 77 -2.35 -9.50 24.40
C GLN A 77 -1.96 -10.44 23.25
N ASN A 78 -2.94 -11.12 22.65
CA ASN A 78 -2.70 -12.11 21.58
C ASN A 78 -3.39 -11.76 20.25
N THR A 79 -4.24 -10.74 20.22
CA THR A 79 -5.02 -10.36 19.05
C THR A 79 -4.81 -8.89 18.71
N ILE A 80 -5.09 -8.54 17.46
CA ILE A 80 -5.34 -7.16 17.05
C ILE A 80 -6.83 -7.02 16.73
N VAL A 81 -7.38 -5.88 17.08
CA VAL A 81 -8.73 -5.48 16.68
C VAL A 81 -8.60 -4.25 15.82
N PHE A 82 -9.10 -4.27 14.60
CA PHE A 82 -9.02 -3.14 13.70
C PHE A 82 -10.39 -2.71 13.20
N ASP A 83 -10.55 -1.39 13.03
CA ASP A 83 -11.70 -0.81 12.37
C ASP A 83 -11.34 -0.57 10.88
N PHE A 84 -12.32 -0.69 9.99
CA PHE A 84 -12.11 -0.48 8.56
C PHE A 84 -13.30 0.17 7.87
N GLU A 85 -13.03 0.78 6.72
CA GLU A 85 -14.02 1.38 5.83
C GLU A 85 -13.72 0.99 4.39
N PHE A 86 -14.77 0.87 3.56
CA PHE A 86 -14.63 0.65 2.12
C PHE A 86 -14.70 1.96 1.35
N ASP A 87 -13.96 2.03 0.25
CA ASP A 87 -14.04 3.17 -0.66
C ASP A 87 -15.20 2.95 -1.65
N SER A 88 -16.29 3.69 -1.48
CA SER A 88 -17.51 3.54 -2.30
C SER A 88 -17.34 3.99 -3.76
N THR A 89 -16.22 4.62 -4.11
CA THR A 89 -15.91 4.99 -5.50
C THR A 89 -15.28 3.84 -6.28
N LEU A 90 -14.72 2.86 -5.58
CA LEU A 90 -14.12 1.67 -6.17
C LEU A 90 -15.14 0.53 -6.21
N PRO A 91 -15.19 -0.25 -7.30
CA PRO A 91 -16.11 -1.37 -7.40
C PRO A 91 -15.67 -2.53 -6.50
N ASN A 92 -16.63 -3.38 -6.13
CA ASN A 92 -16.30 -4.72 -5.65
C ASN A 92 -15.60 -5.51 -6.76
N LEU A 93 -14.64 -6.35 -6.38
CA LEU A 93 -13.95 -7.24 -7.29
C LEU A 93 -14.70 -8.58 -7.37
N PRO A 94 -15.07 -9.04 -8.59
CA PRO A 94 -15.76 -10.31 -8.76
C PRO A 94 -15.00 -11.50 -8.18
N ILE A 95 -15.73 -12.55 -7.80
CA ILE A 95 -15.14 -13.83 -7.39
C ILE A 95 -14.18 -14.37 -8.46
N GLY A 96 -13.01 -14.84 -8.03
CA GLY A 96 -11.94 -15.35 -8.89
C GLY A 96 -10.96 -14.29 -9.35
N THR A 97 -11.19 -13.02 -8.99
CA THR A 97 -10.28 -11.92 -9.34
C THR A 97 -8.95 -12.04 -8.62
N ILE A 98 -8.95 -12.41 -7.33
CA ILE A 98 -7.73 -12.47 -6.54
C ILE A 98 -6.83 -13.60 -7.04
N GLU A 99 -7.39 -14.77 -7.32
CA GLU A 99 -6.64 -15.87 -7.93
C GLU A 99 -6.19 -15.54 -9.36
N ALA A 100 -6.97 -14.80 -10.15
CA ALA A 100 -6.55 -14.35 -11.48
C ALA A 100 -5.38 -13.33 -11.44
N LEU A 101 -5.25 -12.59 -10.33
CA LEU A 101 -4.17 -11.62 -10.08
C LEU A 101 -3.00 -12.23 -9.32
N ARG A 102 -3.00 -13.53 -9.06
CA ARG A 102 -2.06 -14.25 -8.20
C ARG A 102 -0.58 -13.88 -8.40
N VAL A 103 -0.13 -13.80 -9.65
CA VAL A 103 1.26 -13.43 -9.96
C VAL A 103 1.49 -11.93 -9.78
N ASP A 104 0.51 -11.11 -10.14
CA ASP A 104 0.62 -9.65 -10.10
C ASP A 104 0.69 -9.11 -8.65
N ILE A 105 0.06 -9.78 -7.69
CA ILE A 105 0.01 -9.34 -6.28
C ILE A 105 0.89 -10.17 -5.34
N ASP A 106 1.75 -11.02 -5.89
CA ASP A 106 2.58 -11.98 -5.14
C ASP A 106 1.77 -12.85 -4.15
N LEU A 107 0.73 -13.51 -4.66
CA LEU A 107 -0.13 -14.40 -3.88
C LEU A 107 0.49 -15.81 -3.81
N GLY A 108 0.70 -16.30 -2.58
CA GLY A 108 1.25 -17.62 -2.25
C GLY A 108 0.28 -18.78 -2.49
N SER A 109 0.79 -20.02 -2.66
CA SER A 109 0.01 -21.18 -3.16
C SER A 109 -1.18 -21.57 -2.32
N TRP A 110 -1.14 -21.25 -1.03
CA TRP A 110 -2.17 -21.62 -0.06
C TRP A 110 -2.68 -20.40 0.70
N GLU A 111 -2.41 -19.20 0.16
CA GLU A 111 -2.71 -17.93 0.82
C GLU A 111 -4.23 -17.73 0.93
N LEU A 112 -5.00 -18.08 -0.11
CA LEU A 112 -6.47 -18.03 -0.12
C LEU A 112 -7.15 -19.09 0.77
N LEU A 113 -6.41 -20.01 1.38
CA LEU A 113 -6.96 -21.04 2.27
C LEU A 113 -6.72 -20.73 3.75
N ARG A 114 -6.24 -19.53 4.07
CA ARG A 114 -5.85 -19.18 5.42
C ARG A 114 -6.23 -17.75 5.75
N THR A 115 -6.86 -17.58 6.90
CA THR A 115 -7.15 -16.27 7.48
C THR A 115 -5.86 -15.64 7.97
N HIS A 116 -5.52 -14.46 7.43
CA HIS A 116 -4.33 -13.71 7.80
C HIS A 116 -4.39 -12.27 7.26
N TRP A 117 -3.44 -11.44 7.68
CA TRP A 117 -3.19 -10.13 7.11
C TRP A 117 -1.74 -10.06 6.64
N ALA A 118 -1.55 -10.08 5.32
CA ALA A 118 -0.27 -9.92 4.65
C ALA A 118 -0.05 -8.46 4.21
N ILE A 119 1.21 -8.05 4.14
CA ILE A 119 1.60 -6.76 3.57
C ILE A 119 2.39 -7.05 2.30
N LYS A 120 1.89 -6.54 1.17
CA LYS A 120 2.44 -6.80 -0.16
C LYS A 120 3.12 -5.54 -0.68
N ASP A 121 4.28 -5.68 -1.29
CA ASP A 121 5.02 -4.55 -1.89
C ASP A 121 4.81 -4.43 -3.39
N GLU A 122 3.54 -4.45 -3.79
CA GLU A 122 3.12 -4.22 -5.16
C GLU A 122 2.26 -2.95 -5.26
N SER A 123 2.13 -2.42 -6.48
CA SER A 123 1.27 -1.27 -6.77
C SER A 123 -0.15 -1.74 -7.09
N LEU A 124 -0.99 -1.89 -6.05
CA LEU A 124 -2.35 -2.42 -6.17
C LEU A 124 -3.16 -1.70 -7.27
N PHE A 125 -3.14 -0.36 -7.28
CA PHE A 125 -3.96 0.40 -8.22
C PHE A 125 -3.44 0.33 -9.65
N GLU A 126 -2.13 0.30 -9.88
CA GLU A 126 -1.59 0.06 -11.22
C GLU A 126 -1.99 -1.31 -11.76
N ILE A 127 -1.95 -2.35 -10.92
CA ILE A 127 -2.38 -3.71 -11.29
C ILE A 127 -3.86 -3.71 -11.67
N LEU A 128 -4.73 -3.13 -10.82
CA LEU A 128 -6.17 -3.09 -11.05
C LEU A 128 -6.54 -2.27 -12.30
N LEU A 129 -5.86 -1.15 -12.55
CA LEU A 129 -6.02 -0.34 -13.76
C LEU A 129 -5.60 -1.12 -15.01
N ARG A 130 -4.39 -1.71 -14.99
CA ARG A 130 -3.82 -2.48 -16.11
C ARG A 130 -4.71 -3.66 -16.49
N LYS A 131 -5.33 -4.29 -15.50
CA LYS A 131 -6.20 -5.47 -15.68
C LYS A 131 -7.66 -5.09 -15.94
N GLY A 132 -8.00 -3.81 -15.88
CA GLY A 132 -9.34 -3.29 -16.20
C GLY A 132 -10.39 -3.50 -15.11
N PHE A 133 -9.98 -3.76 -13.87
CA PHE A 133 -10.90 -3.89 -12.73
C PHE A 133 -11.39 -2.54 -12.21
N ILE A 134 -10.60 -1.49 -12.41
CA ILE A 134 -10.96 -0.11 -12.09
C ILE A 134 -10.60 0.82 -13.26
N THR A 135 -11.20 1.99 -13.29
CA THR A 135 -10.88 3.07 -14.24
C THR A 135 -10.08 4.17 -13.55
N GLN A 136 -9.34 4.97 -14.35
CA GLN A 136 -8.63 6.12 -13.82
C GLN A 136 -9.58 7.14 -13.15
N GLN A 137 -10.81 7.26 -13.66
CA GLN A 137 -11.81 8.15 -13.07
C GLN A 137 -12.23 7.68 -11.66
N GLN A 138 -12.41 6.37 -11.47
CA GLN A 138 -12.72 5.80 -10.15
C GLN A 138 -11.55 6.01 -9.20
N LEU A 139 -10.31 5.72 -9.63
CA LEU A 139 -9.12 5.95 -8.79
C LEU A 139 -8.96 7.43 -8.41
N ASN A 140 -9.15 8.36 -9.34
CA ASN A 140 -9.05 9.80 -9.06
C ASN A 140 -10.12 10.29 -8.08
N SER A 141 -11.28 9.63 -8.04
CA SER A 141 -12.38 9.96 -7.12
C SER A 141 -12.22 9.30 -5.75
N SER A 142 -11.39 8.26 -5.66
CA SER A 142 -11.09 7.51 -4.44
C SER A 142 -10.24 8.31 -3.45
N LYS A 143 -10.11 7.80 -2.22
CA LYS A 143 -9.21 8.34 -1.19
C LYS A 143 -7.75 8.48 -1.67
N TRP A 144 -7.32 7.66 -2.63
CA TRP A 144 -5.95 7.67 -3.16
C TRP A 144 -5.77 8.53 -4.42
N GLY A 145 -6.82 9.20 -4.91
CA GLY A 145 -6.72 10.00 -6.13
C GLY A 145 -5.67 11.12 -6.07
N ALA A 146 -5.48 11.74 -4.89
CA ALA A 146 -4.51 12.82 -4.71
C ALA A 146 -3.06 12.32 -4.55
N SER A 147 -2.85 11.12 -4.00
CA SER A 147 -1.53 10.53 -3.77
C SER A 147 -0.95 9.80 -4.98
N GLN A 148 -1.74 9.67 -6.05
CA GLN A 148 -1.36 9.05 -7.33
C GLN A 148 -1.13 10.08 -8.44
N GLN A 149 -1.27 11.38 -8.15
CA GLN A 149 -0.84 12.41 -9.10
C GLN A 149 0.70 12.35 -9.17
N PRO A 150 1.30 12.26 -10.37
CA PRO A 150 2.73 12.47 -10.50
C PRO A 150 3.01 13.82 -9.84
N VAL A 151 3.93 13.83 -8.86
CA VAL A 151 4.42 15.07 -8.25
C VAL A 151 4.81 15.93 -9.44
N ALA A 152 4.02 16.96 -9.74
CA ALA A 152 4.37 17.87 -10.81
C ALA A 152 5.79 18.33 -10.51
N GLU A 153 6.74 18.09 -11.43
CA GLU A 153 8.10 18.55 -11.24
C GLU A 153 8.00 20.01 -10.79
N PRO A 154 8.60 20.37 -9.64
CA PRO A 154 8.52 21.74 -9.17
C PRO A 154 8.98 22.62 -10.32
N PRO A 155 8.24 23.69 -10.66
CA PRO A 155 8.50 24.47 -11.85
C PRO A 155 9.97 24.87 -11.85
N VAL A 156 10.68 24.52 -12.93
CA VAL A 156 12.09 24.89 -13.10
C VAL A 156 12.14 26.41 -13.07
N ILE A 157 12.63 26.99 -11.98
CA ILE A 157 12.84 28.43 -11.88
C ILE A 157 14.07 28.73 -12.75
N PRO A 158 13.93 29.48 -13.86
CA PRO A 158 15.07 29.79 -14.71
C PRO A 158 16.08 30.58 -13.90
N THR A 159 17.20 29.94 -13.60
CA THR A 159 18.29 30.54 -12.83
C THR A 159 19.41 30.89 -13.80
N PRO A 160 19.92 32.14 -13.83
CA PRO A 160 21.01 32.51 -14.70
C PRO A 160 22.25 31.62 -14.47
N PRO A 161 23.04 31.31 -15.50
CA PRO A 161 24.25 30.51 -15.37
C PRO A 161 25.16 31.07 -14.26
N GLY A 162 25.53 30.23 -13.28
CA GLY A 162 26.42 30.59 -12.19
C GLY A 162 25.76 31.27 -10.97
N VAL A 163 24.43 31.37 -10.92
CA VAL A 163 23.71 31.90 -9.74
C VAL A 163 23.07 30.75 -8.97
N PHE A 164 23.46 30.56 -7.71
CA PHE A 164 22.83 29.59 -6.82
C PHE A 164 21.56 30.17 -6.19
N ASN A 165 20.45 29.43 -6.28
CA ASN A 165 19.18 29.82 -5.66
C ASN A 165 19.14 29.41 -4.18
N THR A 166 19.35 30.36 -3.28
CA THR A 166 19.34 30.12 -1.82
C THR A 166 17.95 29.86 -1.23
N SER A 167 16.89 30.02 -2.03
CA SER A 167 15.51 29.70 -1.62
C SER A 167 15.16 28.21 -1.79
N GLN A 168 16.04 27.43 -2.41
CA GLN A 168 15.92 25.97 -2.49
C GLN A 168 17.00 25.33 -1.61
N VAL A 169 16.58 24.79 -0.47
CA VAL A 169 17.44 24.01 0.43
C VAL A 169 17.08 22.54 0.25
N PHE A 170 17.97 21.77 -0.37
CA PHE A 170 17.87 20.31 -0.43
C PHE A 170 18.47 19.74 0.84
N ILE A 171 17.62 19.33 1.78
CA ILE A 171 18.06 18.61 2.97
C ILE A 171 18.01 17.12 2.67
N VAL A 172 19.18 16.50 2.50
CA VAL A 172 19.29 15.05 2.33
C VAL A 172 19.52 14.43 3.70
N HIS A 173 18.52 13.75 4.25
CA HIS A 173 18.71 12.93 5.44
C HIS A 173 19.39 11.61 5.03
N GLY A 174 20.57 11.36 5.60
CA GLY A 174 21.44 10.25 5.19
C GLY A 174 20.91 8.87 5.58
N HIS A 175 20.37 8.14 4.60
CA HIS A 175 20.63 6.71 4.40
C HIS A 175 20.19 6.20 3.01
N ASP A 176 19.68 7.09 2.15
CA ASP A 176 19.18 6.69 0.84
C ASP A 176 20.25 6.90 -0.23
N ASP A 177 21.06 5.86 -0.45
CA ASP A 177 22.14 5.87 -1.44
C ASP A 177 21.60 6.02 -2.87
N ILE A 178 20.34 5.63 -3.10
CA ILE A 178 19.65 5.81 -4.38
C ILE A 178 19.41 7.30 -4.64
N ALA A 179 18.90 8.05 -3.64
CA ALA A 179 18.69 9.49 -3.77
C ALA A 179 20.00 10.26 -4.03
N LYS A 180 21.12 9.81 -3.45
CA LYS A 180 22.45 10.39 -3.73
C LYS A 180 22.92 10.11 -5.16
N LEU A 181 22.70 8.88 -5.65
CA LEU A 181 23.06 8.47 -7.01
C LEU A 181 22.25 9.24 -8.05
N GLU A 182 20.95 9.40 -7.85
CA GLU A 182 20.08 10.20 -8.72
C GLU A 182 20.48 11.68 -8.73
N MET A 183 20.80 12.25 -7.55
CA MET A 183 21.28 13.63 -7.44
C MET A 183 22.63 13.82 -8.15
N SER A 184 23.54 12.84 -8.03
CA SER A 184 24.84 12.87 -8.71
C SER A 184 24.70 12.79 -10.23
N ALA A 185 23.78 11.96 -10.72
CA ALA A 185 23.46 11.85 -12.14
C ALA A 185 22.85 13.16 -12.69
N PHE A 186 21.97 13.81 -11.91
CA PHE A 186 21.37 15.09 -12.26
C PHE A 186 22.39 16.24 -12.29
N ILE A 187 23.28 16.34 -11.30
CA ILE A 187 24.34 17.36 -11.28
C ILE A 187 25.30 17.19 -12.48
N SER A 188 25.63 15.94 -12.81
CA SER A 188 26.48 15.62 -13.98
C SER A 188 25.81 16.00 -15.31
N SER A 189 24.49 15.84 -15.44
CA SER A 189 23.76 16.21 -16.66
C SER A 189 23.68 17.73 -16.87
N LEU A 190 23.78 18.51 -15.78
CA LEU A 190 23.88 19.97 -15.82
C LEU A 190 25.30 20.48 -16.12
N GLY A 191 26.30 19.60 -16.25
CA GLY A 191 27.68 19.96 -16.55
C GLY A 191 28.41 20.67 -15.40
N LEU A 192 27.91 20.53 -14.18
CA LEU A 192 28.52 21.08 -12.97
C LEU A 192 29.30 19.95 -12.29
N GLN A 193 30.62 19.93 -12.44
CA GLN A 193 31.54 19.07 -11.67
C GLN A 193 32.40 19.92 -10.73
#